data_AF-A0A1I1GKF3-F1
#
_entry.id   AF-A0A1I1GKF3-F1
#
_cell.length_a   1.000
_cell.length_b   1.000
_cell.length_c   1.000
_cell.angle_alpha   90.00
_cell.angle_beta   90.00
_cell.angle_gamma   90.00
#
_symmetry.space_group_name_H-M   'P 1'
#
loop_
_entity.id
_entity.type
_entity.pdbx_description
1 polymer ?
#
loop_
_entity_poly.entity_id
_entity_poly.type
_entity_poly.pdbx_seq_one_letter_code
_entity_poly.pdbx_strand_id
1 'polypeptide(L)'
;MSKEYYFACLIGAGIVLLAGVIFFVIKAIRNKPLPMDEMEGHDFEYYCAELLKKHGFIDVEVTRGSGDFGADILAEKDGISYAVQCKCYDKPIGVKAVQEIYAGRDYYDCMVGVVMTNQYFTQPAMELAEKLKIVLWDRGYVDAMEEEEVKRKKA
;
A
#
# COMPACT_ATOMS: atom_id res chain seq x y z
N MET A 1 -48.54 -30.06 15.85
CA MET A 1 -47.25 -29.55 15.33
C MET A 1 -46.15 -30.37 15.97
N SER A 2 -45.49 -31.24 15.20
CA SER A 2 -44.64 -32.32 15.72
C SER A 2 -43.29 -31.79 16.25
N LYS A 3 -42.72 -32.44 17.28
CA LYS A 3 -41.41 -32.10 17.87
C LYS A 3 -40.28 -32.06 16.83
N GLU A 4 -40.43 -32.81 15.74
CA GLU A 4 -39.53 -32.83 14.58
C GLU A 4 -39.39 -31.45 13.91
N TYR A 5 -40.50 -30.69 13.81
CA TYR A 5 -40.49 -29.35 13.22
C TYR A 5 -39.70 -28.36 14.09
N TYR A 6 -39.84 -28.46 15.43
CA TYR A 6 -39.06 -27.65 16.36
C TYR A 6 -37.55 -27.94 16.28
N PHE A 7 -37.18 -29.22 16.14
CA PHE A 7 -35.78 -29.62 15.96
C PHE A 7 -35.19 -29.07 14.65
N ALA A 8 -35.94 -29.13 13.54
CA ALA A 8 -35.51 -28.56 12.27
C ALA A 8 -35.32 -27.03 12.33
N CYS A 9 -36.22 -26.30 13.00
CA CYS A 9 -36.09 -24.86 13.20
C CYS A 9 -34.86 -24.49 14.06
N LEU A 10 -34.57 -25.26 15.12
CA LEU A 10 -33.40 -25.03 15.97
C LEU A 10 -32.08 -25.27 15.23
N ILE A 11 -32.00 -26.32 14.41
CA ILE A 11 -30.82 -26.60 13.58
C ILE A 11 -30.64 -25.48 12.55
N GLY A 12 -31.71 -25.06 11.87
CA GLY A 12 -31.67 -23.96 10.91
C GLY A 12 -31.21 -22.65 11.53
N ALA A 13 -31.73 -22.30 12.70
CA ALA A 13 -31.31 -21.10 13.45
C ALA A 13 -29.83 -21.18 13.87
N GLY A 14 -29.36 -22.36 14.28
CA GLY A 14 -27.96 -22.61 14.63
C GLY A 14 -27.01 -22.44 13.44
N ILE A 15 -27.38 -22.94 12.25
CA ILE A 15 -26.59 -22.77 11.02
C ILE A 15 -26.50 -21.31 10.62
N VAL A 16 -27.61 -20.56 10.68
CA VAL A 16 -27.63 -19.12 10.36
C VAL A 16 -26.76 -18.32 11.34
N LEU A 17 -26.85 -18.63 12.64
CA LEU A 17 -25.98 -18.02 13.65
C LEU A 17 -24.50 -18.34 13.40
N LEU A 18 -24.17 -19.60 13.12
CA LEU A 18 -22.80 -20.01 12.83
C LEU A 18 -22.27 -19.34 11.57
N ALA A 19 -23.05 -19.28 10.49
CA ALA A 19 -22.69 -18.59 9.25
C ALA A 19 -22.49 -17.09 9.47
N GLY A 20 -23.34 -16.46 10.30
CA GLY A 20 -23.19 -15.07 10.72
C GLY A 20 -21.90 -14.85 11.50
N VAL A 21 -21.60 -15.69 12.50
CA VAL A 21 -20.34 -15.62 13.27
C VAL A 21 -19.13 -15.82 12.36
N ILE A 22 -19.16 -16.82 11.48
CA ILE A 22 -18.08 -17.06 10.50
C ILE A 22 -17.90 -15.84 9.59
N PHE A 23 -18.99 -15.26 9.08
CA PHE A 23 -18.94 -14.05 8.27
C PHE A 23 -18.31 -12.87 9.04
N PHE A 24 -18.71 -12.65 10.29
CA PHE A 24 -18.14 -11.61 11.14
C PHE A 24 -16.67 -11.85 11.49
N VAL A 25 -16.28 -13.09 11.77
CA VAL A 25 -14.87 -13.47 12.04
C VAL A 25 -14.02 -13.31 10.79
N ILE A 26 -14.46 -13.77 9.63
CA ILE A 26 -13.77 -13.57 8.35
C ILE A 26 -13.65 -12.07 8.06
N LYS A 27 -14.73 -11.30 8.26
CA LYS A 27 -14.71 -9.84 8.08
C LYS A 27 -13.74 -9.17 9.05
N ALA A 28 -13.68 -9.59 10.31
CA ALA A 28 -12.76 -9.05 11.31
C ALA A 28 -11.30 -9.41 11.03
N ILE A 29 -11.02 -10.63 10.57
CA ILE A 29 -9.67 -11.05 10.14
C ILE A 29 -9.26 -10.27 8.88
N ARG A 30 -10.19 -10.03 7.94
CA ARG A 30 -9.95 -9.27 6.70
C ARG A 30 -9.83 -7.76 6.94
N ASN A 31 -10.40 -7.24 8.03
CA ASN A 31 -10.34 -5.83 8.42
C ASN A 31 -9.28 -5.54 9.50
N LYS A 32 -8.27 -6.38 9.67
CA LYS A 32 -7.12 -5.96 10.47
C LYS A 32 -6.46 -4.76 9.76
N PRO A 33 -6.20 -3.64 10.45
CA PRO A 33 -5.37 -2.58 9.88
C PRO A 33 -4.04 -3.23 9.46
N LEU A 34 -3.62 -2.93 8.24
CA LEU A 34 -2.31 -3.40 7.79
C LEU A 34 -1.25 -2.71 8.66
N PRO A 35 -0.09 -3.34 8.89
CA PRO A 35 0.99 -2.75 9.67
C PRO A 35 1.30 -1.31 9.25
N MET A 36 1.11 -0.97 7.96
CA MET A 36 1.38 0.34 7.39
C MET A 36 0.59 1.50 8.02
N ASP A 37 -0.64 1.27 8.53
CA ASP A 37 -1.47 2.37 9.07
C ASP A 37 -1.05 2.83 10.46
N GLU A 38 -0.19 2.05 11.12
CA GLU A 38 0.35 2.34 12.45
C GLU A 38 1.83 2.78 12.41
N MET A 39 2.43 2.85 11.22
CA MET A 39 3.84 3.23 11.04
C MET A 39 4.04 4.74 11.08
N GLU A 40 5.12 5.18 11.73
CA GLU A 40 5.62 6.54 11.55
C GLU A 40 6.28 6.70 10.17
N GLY A 41 6.44 7.95 9.71
CA GLY A 41 6.93 8.26 8.36
C GLY A 41 8.23 7.54 8.01
N HIS A 42 9.22 7.59 8.90
CA HIS A 42 10.50 6.92 8.71
C HIS A 42 10.34 5.39 8.67
N ASP A 43 9.56 4.77 9.55
CA ASP A 43 9.32 3.32 9.50
C ASP A 43 8.65 2.90 8.18
N PHE A 44 7.77 3.75 7.66
CA PHE A 44 7.12 3.54 6.37
C PHE A 44 8.10 3.62 5.19
N GLU A 45 9.09 4.51 5.23
CA GLU A 45 10.14 4.59 4.21
C GLU A 45 10.96 3.29 4.14
N TYR A 46 11.40 2.77 5.29
CA TYR A 46 12.15 1.50 5.34
C TYR A 46 11.27 0.32 4.92
N TYR A 47 10.00 0.34 5.30
CA TYR A 47 9.02 -0.65 4.87
C TYR A 47 8.89 -0.68 3.33
N CYS A 48 8.71 0.48 2.70
CA CYS A 48 8.63 0.62 1.25
C CYS A 48 9.93 0.16 0.58
N ALA A 49 11.09 0.53 1.12
CA ALA A 49 12.39 0.09 0.59
C ALA A 49 12.53 -1.44 0.61
N GLU A 50 12.14 -2.10 1.70
CA GLU A 50 12.14 -3.56 1.79
C GLU A 50 11.15 -4.22 0.84
N LEU A 51 9.99 -3.59 0.61
CA LEU A 51 9.02 -4.07 -0.37
C LEU A 51 9.56 -3.95 -1.80
N LEU A 52 10.27 -2.88 -2.13
CA LEU A 52 10.92 -2.71 -3.43
C LEU A 52 12.00 -3.76 -3.68
N LYS A 53 12.89 -4.01 -2.69
CA LYS A 53 13.92 -5.06 -2.78
C LYS A 53 13.30 -6.43 -3.10
N LYS A 54 12.20 -6.76 -2.43
CA LYS A 54 11.44 -8.00 -2.65
C LYS A 54 10.83 -8.09 -4.05
N HIS A 55 10.48 -6.94 -4.63
CA HIS A 55 9.95 -6.81 -6.00
C HIS A 55 11.01 -6.67 -7.10
N GLY A 56 12.25 -7.04 -6.79
CA GLY A 56 13.35 -7.13 -7.74
C GLY A 56 14.02 -5.80 -8.07
N PHE A 57 13.76 -4.75 -7.27
CA PHE A 57 14.58 -3.55 -7.33
C PHE A 57 15.95 -3.82 -6.71
N ILE A 58 16.99 -3.23 -7.29
CA ILE A 58 18.38 -3.25 -6.84
C ILE A 58 18.81 -1.84 -6.44
N ASP A 59 19.97 -1.74 -5.78
CA ASP A 59 20.55 -0.46 -5.31
C ASP A 59 19.55 0.42 -4.55
N VAL A 60 18.72 -0.23 -3.73
CA VAL A 60 17.67 0.42 -2.95
C VAL A 60 18.28 1.12 -1.73
N GLU A 61 18.26 2.44 -1.72
CA GLU A 61 18.79 3.32 -0.68
C GLU A 61 17.69 4.24 -0.14
N VAL A 62 17.49 4.25 1.18
CA VAL A 62 16.67 5.26 1.87
C VAL A 62 17.53 6.52 2.05
N THR A 63 17.06 7.66 1.58
CA THR A 63 17.80 8.92 1.64
C THR A 63 17.81 9.48 3.08
N ARG A 64 18.64 10.50 3.31
CA ARG A 64 18.65 11.22 4.59
C ARG A 64 17.34 11.99 4.75
N GLY A 65 16.61 11.82 5.85
CA GLY A 65 15.34 12.54 6.09
C GLY A 65 15.41 14.07 6.21
N SER A 66 16.57 14.71 5.99
CA SER A 66 16.68 16.16 5.85
C SER A 66 17.52 16.51 4.63
N GLY A 67 16.96 17.37 3.76
CA GLY A 67 17.62 17.74 2.50
C GLY A 67 17.68 16.57 1.51
N ASP A 68 16.57 15.82 1.45
CA ASP A 68 16.27 14.75 0.49
C ASP A 68 15.67 15.26 -0.82
N PHE A 69 15.40 16.58 -0.91
CA PHE A 69 14.83 17.23 -2.09
C PHE A 69 13.51 16.59 -2.59
N GLY A 70 12.78 15.90 -1.72
CA GLY A 70 11.50 15.26 -2.02
C GLY A 70 11.58 13.83 -2.56
N ALA A 71 12.69 13.11 -2.36
CA ALA A 71 12.80 11.67 -2.63
C ALA A 71 13.32 10.93 -1.39
N ASP A 72 12.52 10.03 -0.83
CA ASP A 72 12.86 9.28 0.38
C ASP A 72 13.63 7.98 0.05
N ILE A 73 13.47 7.45 -1.17
CA ILE A 73 14.15 6.23 -1.63
C ILE A 73 14.67 6.44 -3.05
N LEU A 74 15.90 5.98 -3.28
CA LEU A 74 16.47 5.77 -4.61
C LEU A 74 16.54 4.27 -4.88
N ALA A 75 16.23 3.85 -6.10
CA ALA A 75 16.29 2.44 -6.48
C ALA A 75 16.48 2.28 -7.99
N GLU A 76 16.93 1.10 -8.42
CA GLU A 76 16.99 0.72 -9.83
C GLU A 76 16.17 -0.54 -10.08
N LYS A 77 15.54 -0.64 -11.25
CA LYS A 77 15.00 -1.90 -11.75
C LYS A 77 15.15 -1.99 -13.25
N ASP A 78 15.71 -3.10 -13.74
CA ASP A 78 15.88 -3.38 -15.17
C ASP A 78 16.61 -2.23 -15.92
N GLY A 79 17.60 -1.59 -15.28
CA GLY A 79 18.33 -0.46 -15.83
C GLY A 79 17.59 0.88 -15.79
N ILE A 80 16.44 0.97 -15.11
CA ILE A 80 15.65 2.19 -14.93
C ILE A 80 15.84 2.69 -13.51
N SER A 81 16.25 3.95 -13.35
CA SER A 81 16.42 4.60 -12.04
C SER A 81 15.12 5.25 -11.57
N TYR A 82 14.82 5.06 -10.29
CA TYR A 82 13.61 5.50 -9.61
C TYR A 82 13.96 6.39 -8.42
N ALA A 83 13.29 7.53 -8.34
CA ALA A 83 13.14 8.31 -7.12
C ALA A 83 11.73 8.07 -6.57
N VAL A 84 11.63 7.73 -5.28
CA VAL A 84 10.35 7.42 -4.63
C VAL A 84 10.14 8.32 -3.42
N GLN A 85 9.00 9.01 -3.36
CA GLN A 85 8.51 9.68 -2.16
C GLN A 85 7.46 8.78 -1.49
N CYS A 86 7.69 8.46 -0.23
CA CYS A 86 6.78 7.74 0.65
C CYS A 86 5.88 8.72 1.41
N LYS A 87 4.58 8.44 1.49
CA LYS A 87 3.63 9.18 2.35
C LYS A 87 2.76 8.21 3.15
N CYS A 88 2.94 8.19 4.46
CA CYS A 88 2.07 7.47 5.40
C CYS A 88 1.16 8.46 6.12
N TYR A 89 -0.11 8.59 5.70
CA TYR A 89 -1.07 9.55 6.27
C TYR A 89 -2.45 8.89 6.54
N ASP A 90 -3.31 9.64 7.23
CA ASP A 90 -4.71 9.28 7.55
C ASP A 90 -5.73 9.85 6.55
N LYS A 91 -5.26 10.53 5.49
CA LYS A 91 -6.08 11.24 4.50
C LYS A 91 -5.50 11.12 3.09
N PRO A 92 -6.33 11.32 2.05
CA PRO A 92 -5.87 11.27 0.66
C PRO A 92 -4.71 12.20 0.35
N ILE A 93 -3.83 11.76 -0.53
CA ILE A 93 -2.60 12.46 -0.91
C ILE A 93 -2.91 13.55 -1.95
N GLY A 94 -2.47 14.77 -1.63
CA GLY A 94 -2.65 15.96 -2.47
C GLY A 94 -1.50 16.21 -3.46
N VAL A 95 -1.66 17.25 -4.27
CA VAL A 95 -0.70 17.65 -5.33
C VAL A 95 0.73 17.90 -4.84
N LYS A 96 0.89 18.25 -3.55
CA LYS A 96 2.19 18.55 -2.96
C LYS A 96 3.17 17.39 -3.09
N ALA A 97 2.75 16.16 -2.81
CA ALA A 97 3.62 14.99 -2.92
C ALA A 97 4.11 14.76 -4.36
N VAL A 98 3.26 15.03 -5.35
CA VAL A 98 3.60 14.92 -6.78
C VAL A 98 4.61 15.99 -7.19
N GLN A 99 4.46 17.22 -6.67
CA GLN A 99 5.41 18.32 -6.92
C GLN A 99 6.77 18.05 -6.27
N GLU A 100 6.78 17.55 -5.04
CA GLU A 100 8.00 17.16 -4.31
C GLU A 100 8.78 16.12 -5.10
N ILE A 101 8.14 15.01 -5.48
CA ILE A 101 8.87 13.95 -6.19
C ILE A 101 9.23 14.33 -7.62
N TYR A 102 8.49 15.21 -8.28
CA TYR A 102 8.89 15.73 -9.57
C TYR A 102 10.24 16.47 -9.48
N ALA A 103 10.40 17.32 -8.45
CA ALA A 103 11.67 17.99 -8.19
C ALA A 103 12.76 16.98 -7.76
N GLY A 104 12.43 16.04 -6.89
CA GLY A 104 13.36 15.01 -6.41
C GLY A 104 13.89 14.11 -7.54
N ARG A 105 13.00 13.62 -8.42
CA ARG A 105 13.36 12.84 -9.60
C ARG A 105 14.40 13.58 -10.45
N ASP A 106 14.15 14.84 -10.76
CA ASP A 106 15.03 15.65 -11.61
C ASP A 106 16.35 16.00 -10.87
N TYR A 107 16.31 16.21 -9.56
CA TYR A 107 17.50 16.48 -8.75
C TYR A 107 18.47 15.29 -8.71
N TYR A 108 17.94 14.08 -8.61
CA TYR A 108 18.73 12.83 -8.56
C TYR A 108 18.97 12.20 -9.94
N ASP A 109 18.67 12.91 -11.03
CA ASP A 109 18.80 12.41 -12.41
C ASP A 109 18.11 11.04 -12.64
N CYS A 110 16.99 10.80 -11.93
CA CYS A 110 16.24 9.55 -12.03
C CYS A 110 15.29 9.57 -13.24
N MET A 111 15.09 8.41 -13.87
CA MET A 111 14.19 8.29 -15.03
C MET A 111 12.73 8.36 -14.62
N VAL A 112 12.39 7.81 -13.46
CA VAL A 112 11.01 7.68 -12.97
C VAL A 112 10.88 8.28 -11.58
N GLY A 113 9.86 9.12 -11.40
CA GLY A 113 9.45 9.62 -10.10
C GLY A 113 8.18 8.90 -9.64
N VAL A 114 8.13 8.50 -8.37
CA VAL A 114 7.03 7.70 -7.83
C VAL A 114 6.55 8.27 -6.50
N VAL A 115 5.24 8.40 -6.31
CA VAL A 115 4.67 8.58 -4.97
C VAL A 115 4.09 7.26 -4.50
N MET A 116 4.57 6.76 -3.36
CA MET A 116 4.13 5.52 -2.73
C MET A 116 3.43 5.84 -1.39
N THR A 117 2.25 5.29 -1.14
CA THR A 117 1.45 5.69 0.03
C THR A 117 0.52 4.59 0.55
N ASN A 118 0.18 4.65 1.84
CA ASN A 118 -0.89 3.85 2.46
C ASN A 118 -2.30 4.37 2.15
N GLN A 119 -2.44 5.47 1.42
CA GLN A 119 -3.71 6.11 1.10
C GLN A 119 -3.96 6.13 -0.41
N TYR A 120 -5.01 6.83 -0.81
CA TYR A 120 -5.34 7.10 -2.20
C TYR A 120 -5.04 8.55 -2.57
N PHE A 121 -4.97 8.84 -3.87
CA PHE A 121 -4.68 10.18 -4.37
C PHE A 121 -5.96 10.99 -4.59
N THR A 122 -5.86 12.30 -4.38
CA THR A 122 -6.93 13.23 -4.77
C THR A 122 -6.99 13.36 -6.30
N GLN A 123 -8.15 13.70 -6.86
CA GLN A 123 -8.31 13.92 -8.31
C GLN A 123 -7.28 14.90 -8.90
N PRO A 124 -7.01 16.07 -8.27
CA PRO A 124 -5.97 16.98 -8.79
C PRO A 124 -4.56 16.39 -8.73
N ALA A 125 -4.25 15.53 -7.76
CA ALA A 125 -2.96 14.86 -7.69
C ALA A 125 -2.78 13.85 -8.83
N MET A 126 -3.83 13.11 -9.17
CA MET A 126 -3.83 12.19 -10.32
C MET A 126 -3.65 12.94 -11.64
N GLU A 127 -4.38 14.03 -11.86
CA GLU A 127 -4.26 14.88 -13.05
C GLU A 127 -2.85 15.46 -13.20
N LEU A 128 -2.26 15.94 -12.10
CA LEU A 128 -0.90 16.47 -12.11
C LEU A 128 0.14 15.37 -12.38
N ALA A 129 -0.02 14.20 -11.76
CA ALA A 129 0.90 13.08 -11.94
C ALA A 129 0.90 12.59 -13.40
N GLU A 130 -0.27 12.51 -14.04
CA GLU A 130 -0.37 12.18 -15.45
C GLU A 130 0.36 13.20 -16.35
N LYS A 131 0.23 14.49 -16.02
CA LYS A 131 0.89 15.57 -16.76
C LYS A 131 2.41 15.53 -16.62
N LEU A 132 2.89 15.27 -15.40
CA LEU A 132 4.32 15.27 -15.04
C LEU A 132 5.01 13.91 -15.22
N LYS A 133 4.26 12.88 -15.61
CA LYS A 133 4.72 11.49 -15.77
C LYS A 133 5.29 10.92 -14.47
N ILE A 134 4.58 11.19 -13.38
CA ILE A 134 4.83 10.62 -12.06
C ILE A 134 3.96 9.38 -11.88
N VAL A 135 4.56 8.29 -11.41
CA VAL A 135 3.86 7.05 -11.10
C VAL A 135 3.23 7.15 -9.72
N LEU A 136 2.01 6.66 -9.59
CA LEU A 136 1.27 6.65 -8.34
C LEU A 136 1.08 5.21 -7.87
N TRP A 137 1.71 4.86 -6.74
CA TRP A 137 1.53 3.60 -6.05
C TRP A 137 0.69 3.85 -4.80
N ASP A 138 -0.63 3.78 -4.97
CA ASP A 138 -1.59 3.90 -3.89
C ASP A 138 -1.68 2.63 -3.04
N ARG A 139 -2.52 2.68 -2.01
CA ARG A 139 -2.82 1.53 -1.16
C ARG A 139 -3.13 0.24 -1.93
N GLY A 140 -3.95 0.30 -2.97
CA GLY A 140 -4.31 -0.90 -3.74
C GLY A 140 -3.10 -1.53 -4.42
N TYR A 141 -2.17 -0.70 -4.91
CA TYR A 141 -0.92 -1.16 -5.49
C TYR A 141 0.02 -1.76 -4.43
N VAL A 142 0.21 -1.07 -3.30
CA VAL A 142 1.08 -1.55 -2.21
C VAL A 142 0.56 -2.86 -1.62
N ASP A 143 -0.76 -2.97 -1.39
CA ASP A 143 -1.40 -4.19 -0.90
C ASP A 143 -1.18 -5.36 -1.88
N ALA A 144 -1.28 -5.12 -3.18
CA ALA A 144 -1.03 -6.13 -4.20
C ALA A 144 0.44 -6.62 -4.18
N MET A 145 1.40 -5.69 -4.03
CA MET A 145 2.81 -6.03 -3.90
C MET A 145 3.06 -6.92 -2.67
N GLU A 146 2.43 -6.62 -1.53
CA GLU A 146 2.52 -7.47 -0.33
C GLU A 146 1.96 -8.88 -0.55
N GLU A 147 0.77 -8.98 -1.16
CA GLU A 147 0.13 -10.27 -1.40
C GLU A 147 0.94 -11.18 -2.33
N GLU A 148 1.55 -10.62 -3.37
CA GLU A 148 2.44 -11.35 -4.28
C GLU A 148 3.64 -11.94 -3.54
N GLU A 149 4.21 -11.19 -2.60
CA GLU A 149 5.32 -11.67 -1.77
C GLU A 149 4.91 -12.79 -0.81
N VAL A 150 3.72 -12.70 -0.21
CA VAL A 150 3.18 -13.77 0.63
C VAL A 150 2.95 -15.05 -0.17
N LYS A 151 2.50 -14.94 -1.43
CA LYS A 151 2.31 -16.08 -2.33
C LYS A 151 3.64 -16.72 -2.72
N ARG A 152 4.66 -15.91 -3.06
CA ARG A 152 6.02 -16.40 -3.41
C ARG A 152 6.67 -17.19 -2.28
N LYS A 153 6.51 -16.76 -1.03
CA LYS A 153 7.07 -17.49 0.14
C LYS A 153 6.38 -18.82 0.44
N LYS A 154 5.19 -19.07 -0.12
CA LYS A 154 4.41 -20.30 0.08
C LYS A 154 4.53 -21.30 -1.07
N ALA A 155 5.12 -20.88 -2.20
CA ALA A 155 5.42 -21.72 -3.35
C ALA A 155 6.78 -22.39 -3.19
#